data_AF-A0A0P0R9N2-F1
#
_entry.id   AF-A0A0P0R9N2-F1
#
_cell.length_a   1.000
_cell.length_b   1.000
_cell.length_c   1.000
_cell.angle_alpha   90.00
_cell.angle_beta   90.00
_cell.angle_gamma   90.00
#
_symmetry.space_group_name_H-M   'P 1'
#
loop_
_entity.id
_entity.type
_entity.pdbx_description
1 polymer ?
#
loop_
_entity_poly.entity_id
_entity_poly.type
_entity_poly.pdbx_seq_one_letter_code
_entity_poly.pdbx_strand_id
1 'polypeptide(L)'
;MNPSAGLITREPALAETIPVTCAMPAAGAISQLCAALDAAFDACAGTDDPSRHAAFARGVRAALAEAAADSSLLTDAQREGAAACYRRHLLAADPQGRYAIAALVWMPGQASPVHAHHTWCGYAVIDGVLTETVYDWNADTGCATPARDQMREPGAVSFTRSGRTGIHRLGNCSSGTAVSLHIYGVPGEQITTHVNDIVRVADSVQAVPA
;
A
#
# COMPACT_ATOMS: atom_id res chain seq x y z
N MET A 1 63.96 -33.13 -27.01
CA MET A 1 63.02 -33.69 -28.00
C MET A 1 62.33 -34.87 -27.32
N ASN A 2 61.02 -35.00 -27.14
CA ASN A 2 59.83 -34.16 -27.30
C ASN A 2 58.74 -34.91 -26.48
N PRO A 3 57.90 -34.28 -25.66
CA PRO A 3 56.82 -34.96 -24.94
C PRO A 3 55.60 -35.14 -25.85
N SER A 4 55.03 -36.35 -25.94
CA SER A 4 53.74 -36.59 -26.58
C SER A 4 52.61 -36.12 -25.67
N ALA A 5 52.03 -34.96 -25.99
CA ALA A 5 50.80 -34.45 -25.41
C ALA A 5 49.59 -35.11 -26.09
N GLY A 6 48.78 -35.83 -25.31
CA GLY A 6 47.47 -36.29 -25.73
C GLY A 6 46.48 -35.12 -25.79
N LEU A 7 45.91 -34.88 -26.96
CA LEU A 7 44.82 -33.92 -27.17
C LEU A 7 43.56 -34.44 -26.45
N ILE A 8 43.14 -33.77 -25.38
CA ILE A 8 41.77 -33.90 -24.86
C ILE A 8 40.95 -32.81 -25.56
N THR A 9 40.20 -33.20 -26.57
CA THR A 9 39.15 -32.38 -27.19
C THR A 9 38.04 -32.15 -26.16
N ARG A 10 37.92 -30.90 -25.68
CA ARG A 10 36.76 -30.44 -24.91
C ARG A 10 35.58 -30.25 -25.86
N GLU A 11 34.52 -31.03 -25.66
CA GLU A 11 33.20 -30.75 -26.24
C GLU A 11 32.63 -29.47 -25.60
N PRO A 12 32.12 -28.49 -26.38
CA PRO A 12 31.37 -27.39 -25.82
C PRO A 12 29.98 -27.89 -25.45
N ALA A 13 29.65 -27.85 -24.17
CA ALA A 13 28.28 -28.05 -23.70
C ALA A 13 27.37 -27.03 -24.38
N LEU A 14 26.39 -27.51 -25.13
CA LEU A 14 25.30 -26.71 -25.65
C LEU A 14 24.54 -26.13 -24.45
N ALA A 15 24.67 -24.82 -24.25
CA ALA A 15 23.87 -24.09 -23.28
C ALA A 15 22.42 -24.13 -23.77
N GLU A 16 21.59 -24.96 -23.14
CA GLU A 16 20.14 -24.87 -23.27
C GLU A 16 19.70 -23.50 -22.75
N THR A 17 19.24 -22.67 -23.69
CA THR A 17 18.61 -21.39 -23.37
C THR A 17 17.18 -21.69 -22.93
N ILE A 18 16.99 -21.75 -21.61
CA ILE A 18 15.65 -21.73 -21.02
C ILE A 18 15.06 -20.35 -21.32
N PRO A 19 13.93 -20.24 -22.05
CA PRO A 19 13.28 -18.95 -22.19
C PRO A 19 12.74 -18.54 -20.81
N VAL A 20 13.35 -17.51 -20.23
CA VAL A 20 12.74 -16.77 -19.13
C VAL A 20 11.53 -16.08 -19.72
N THR A 21 10.33 -16.60 -19.44
CA THR A 21 9.08 -15.94 -19.76
C THR A 21 9.11 -14.57 -19.10
N CYS A 22 9.21 -13.52 -19.92
CA CYS A 22 9.14 -12.14 -19.48
C CYS A 22 7.76 -11.90 -18.88
N ALA A 23 7.69 -11.88 -17.56
CA ALA A 23 6.45 -11.66 -16.84
C ALA A 23 5.91 -10.26 -17.18
N MET A 24 4.82 -10.20 -17.94
CA MET A 24 3.92 -9.04 -18.00
C MET A 24 2.60 -9.26 -17.21
N PRO A 25 2.59 -9.75 -15.95
CA PRO A 25 1.36 -9.88 -15.16
C PRO A 25 0.88 -8.56 -14.51
N ALA A 26 1.79 -7.73 -14.00
CA ALA A 26 1.41 -6.55 -13.20
C ALA A 26 0.66 -5.47 -14.01
N ALA A 27 0.99 -5.32 -15.30
CA ALA A 27 0.35 -4.31 -16.15
C ALA A 27 -1.15 -4.58 -16.35
N GLY A 28 -1.55 -5.86 -16.43
CA GLY A 28 -2.95 -6.25 -16.58
C GLY A 28 -3.78 -6.00 -15.32
N ALA A 29 -3.29 -6.48 -14.18
CA ALA A 29 -3.95 -6.31 -12.88
C ALA A 29 -4.10 -4.83 -12.49
N ILE A 30 -3.05 -4.02 -12.66
CA ILE A 30 -3.11 -2.58 -12.39
C ILE A 30 -4.07 -1.87 -13.34
N SER A 31 -4.11 -2.27 -14.62
CA SER A 31 -5.09 -1.70 -15.57
C SER A 31 -6.53 -2.02 -15.17
N GLN A 32 -6.81 -3.23 -14.67
CA GLN A 32 -8.14 -3.61 -14.18
C GLN A 32 -8.52 -2.81 -12.93
N LEU A 33 -7.58 -2.63 -12.00
CA LEU A 33 -7.78 -1.77 -10.83
C LEU A 33 -8.11 -0.33 -11.24
N CYS A 34 -7.36 0.26 -12.17
CA CYS A 34 -7.65 1.60 -12.69
C CYS A 34 -9.06 1.68 -13.30
N ALA A 35 -9.45 0.73 -14.14
CA ALA A 35 -10.78 0.70 -14.74
C ALA A 35 -11.90 0.59 -13.69
N ALA A 36 -11.68 -0.18 -12.62
CA ALA A 36 -12.63 -0.30 -11.52
C ALA A 36 -12.76 1.01 -10.71
N LEU A 37 -11.66 1.75 -10.52
CA LEU A 37 -11.69 3.07 -9.90
C LEU A 37 -12.41 4.09 -10.79
N ASP A 38 -12.14 4.09 -12.09
CA ASP A 38 -12.84 4.96 -13.06
C ASP A 38 -14.35 4.73 -13.00
N ALA A 39 -14.80 3.48 -12.99
CA ALA A 39 -16.22 3.15 -12.83
C ALA A 39 -16.80 3.66 -11.50
N ALA A 40 -16.03 3.64 -10.40
CA ALA A 40 -16.47 4.19 -9.12
C ALA A 40 -16.63 5.72 -9.17
N PHE A 41 -15.74 6.42 -9.88
CA PHE A 41 -15.87 7.86 -10.13
C PHE A 41 -17.09 8.17 -11.01
N ASP A 42 -17.28 7.44 -12.10
CA ASP A 42 -18.41 7.63 -13.02
C ASP A 42 -19.76 7.44 -12.33
N ALA A 43 -19.86 6.44 -11.43
CA ALA A 43 -21.05 6.19 -10.63
C ALA A 43 -21.41 7.34 -9.68
N CYS A 44 -20.48 8.26 -9.42
CA CYS A 44 -20.66 9.45 -8.57
C CYS A 44 -20.35 10.74 -9.34
N ALA A 45 -20.52 10.75 -10.66
CA ALA A 45 -20.30 11.92 -11.48
C ALA A 45 -21.20 13.11 -11.06
N GLY A 46 -20.65 14.32 -11.15
CA GLY A 46 -21.35 15.56 -10.77
C GLY A 46 -21.33 15.87 -9.26
N THR A 47 -20.42 15.26 -8.51
CA THR A 47 -20.28 15.44 -7.06
C THR A 47 -18.94 16.10 -6.76
N ASP A 48 -18.91 17.07 -5.85
CA ASP A 48 -17.68 17.81 -5.53
C ASP A 48 -16.66 16.95 -4.75
N ASP A 49 -17.14 16.04 -3.93
CA ASP A 49 -16.32 15.09 -3.16
C ASP A 49 -16.92 13.67 -3.26
N PRO A 50 -16.41 12.82 -4.16
CA PRO A 50 -16.93 11.48 -4.36
C PRO A 50 -16.81 10.61 -3.10
N SER A 51 -15.86 10.91 -2.20
CA SER A 51 -15.67 10.13 -0.96
C SER A 51 -16.86 10.23 0.00
N ARG A 52 -17.71 11.26 -0.16
CA ARG A 52 -18.95 11.42 0.63
C ARG A 52 -20.06 10.50 0.15
N HIS A 53 -19.96 9.94 -1.05
CA HIS A 53 -20.91 8.97 -1.58
C HIS A 53 -20.59 7.55 -1.14
N ALA A 54 -21.59 6.88 -0.55
CA ALA A 54 -21.45 5.49 -0.13
C ALA A 54 -21.18 4.54 -1.32
N ALA A 55 -21.67 4.88 -2.52
CA ALA A 55 -21.40 4.13 -3.74
C ALA A 55 -19.91 4.15 -4.12
N PHE A 56 -19.26 5.32 -4.08
CA PHE A 56 -17.82 5.45 -4.30
C PHE A 56 -17.02 4.62 -3.30
N ALA A 57 -17.31 4.77 -2.00
CA ALA A 57 -16.61 4.01 -0.96
C ALA A 57 -16.78 2.49 -1.14
N ARG A 58 -17.95 2.02 -1.57
CA ARG A 58 -18.17 0.60 -1.89
C ARG A 58 -17.38 0.17 -3.13
N GLY A 59 -17.37 0.97 -4.18
CA GLY A 59 -16.63 0.71 -5.41
C GLY A 59 -15.12 0.60 -5.16
N VAL A 60 -14.55 1.55 -4.43
CA VAL A 60 -13.12 1.53 -4.06
C VAL A 60 -12.78 0.31 -3.20
N ARG A 61 -13.63 -0.05 -2.23
CA ARG A 61 -13.41 -1.25 -1.40
C ARG A 61 -13.46 -2.54 -2.22
N ALA A 62 -14.39 -2.65 -3.17
CA ALA A 62 -14.49 -3.81 -4.05
C ALA A 62 -13.27 -3.92 -4.97
N ALA A 63 -12.84 -2.80 -5.57
CA ALA A 63 -11.65 -2.75 -6.42
C ALA A 63 -10.37 -3.14 -5.65
N LEU A 64 -10.22 -2.67 -4.41
CA LEU A 64 -9.13 -3.05 -3.51
C LEU A 64 -9.15 -4.53 -3.14
N ALA A 65 -10.33 -5.09 -2.85
CA ALA A 65 -10.46 -6.50 -2.50
C ALA A 65 -10.08 -7.41 -3.67
N GLU A 66 -10.55 -7.09 -4.88
CA GLU A 66 -10.20 -7.83 -6.09
C GLU A 66 -8.70 -7.75 -6.40
N ALA A 67 -8.14 -6.53 -6.39
CA ALA A 67 -6.71 -6.34 -6.63
C ALA A 67 -5.85 -7.07 -5.60
N ALA A 68 -6.25 -7.09 -4.32
CA ALA A 68 -5.52 -7.78 -3.27
C ALA A 68 -5.55 -9.31 -3.39
N ALA A 69 -6.56 -9.86 -4.07
CA ALA A 69 -6.64 -11.29 -4.35
C ALA A 69 -5.80 -11.72 -5.57
N ASP A 70 -5.38 -10.76 -6.41
CA ASP A 70 -4.57 -11.03 -7.59
C ASP A 70 -3.07 -11.12 -7.23
N SER A 71 -2.53 -12.33 -7.24
CA SER A 71 -1.11 -12.60 -6.97
C SER A 71 -0.16 -11.96 -7.99
N SER A 72 -0.68 -11.59 -9.15
CA SER A 72 0.02 -11.02 -10.28
C SER A 72 0.12 -9.48 -10.21
N LEU A 73 -0.56 -8.85 -9.24
CA LEU A 73 -0.64 -7.40 -9.05
C LEU A 73 0.72 -6.71 -8.93
N LEU A 74 1.65 -7.30 -8.18
CA LEU A 74 2.94 -6.69 -7.85
C LEU A 74 4.10 -7.53 -8.36
N THR A 75 5.05 -6.87 -9.02
CA THR A 75 6.36 -7.46 -9.37
C THR A 75 7.27 -7.55 -8.14
N ASP A 76 8.31 -8.38 -8.19
CA ASP A 76 9.29 -8.49 -7.11
C ASP A 76 9.96 -7.14 -6.77
N ALA A 77 10.26 -6.33 -7.78
CA ALA A 77 10.82 -4.99 -7.59
C ALA A 77 9.89 -4.06 -6.79
N GLN A 78 8.57 -4.20 -6.98
CA GLN A 78 7.55 -3.44 -6.25
C GLN A 78 7.31 -3.98 -4.83
N ARG A 79 7.95 -5.10 -4.46
CA ARG A 79 7.93 -5.71 -3.12
C ARG A 79 9.21 -5.42 -2.34
N GLU A 80 10.18 -4.74 -2.92
CA GLU A 80 11.42 -4.37 -2.24
C GLU A 80 11.15 -3.38 -1.10
N GLY A 81 11.62 -3.72 0.11
CA GLY A 81 11.57 -2.82 1.26
C GLY A 81 12.73 -1.85 1.33
N ALA A 82 12.80 -1.11 2.43
CA ALA A 82 13.96 -0.29 2.80
C ALA A 82 14.20 -0.41 4.32
N ALA A 83 15.47 -0.31 4.75
CA ALA A 83 15.82 -0.49 6.16
C ALA A 83 15.34 0.68 7.05
N ALA A 84 15.48 1.91 6.57
CA ALA A 84 15.25 3.12 7.39
C ALA A 84 13.76 3.43 7.65
N CYS A 85 12.92 3.25 6.64
CA CYS A 85 11.48 3.51 6.71
C CYS A 85 10.73 2.61 5.72
N TYR A 86 9.41 2.50 5.91
CA TYR A 86 8.57 1.79 4.95
C TYR A 86 8.65 2.46 3.59
N ARG A 87 8.73 1.66 2.53
CA ARG A 87 8.93 2.15 1.15
C ARG A 87 7.57 2.28 0.46
N ARG A 88 7.41 3.34 -0.32
CA ARG A 88 6.28 3.51 -1.25
C ARG A 88 6.76 3.27 -2.68
N HIS A 89 6.08 2.38 -3.40
CA HIS A 89 6.26 2.19 -4.83
C HIS A 89 5.02 2.72 -5.54
N LEU A 90 5.14 3.82 -6.28
CA LEU A 90 4.06 4.31 -7.13
C LEU A 90 3.82 3.30 -8.25
N LEU A 91 2.58 2.83 -8.39
CA LEU A 91 2.19 1.81 -9.36
C LEU A 91 1.49 2.43 -10.57
N ALA A 92 0.58 3.37 -10.30
CA ALA A 92 -0.15 4.11 -11.32
C ALA A 92 -0.69 5.41 -10.71
N ALA A 93 -0.99 6.37 -11.57
CA ALA A 93 -1.73 7.58 -11.23
C ALA A 93 -2.71 7.90 -12.35
N ASP A 94 -3.87 8.41 -11.98
CA ASP A 94 -4.85 8.88 -12.93
C ASP A 94 -4.33 10.13 -13.69
N PRO A 95 -4.39 10.16 -15.03
CA PRO A 95 -3.92 11.32 -15.81
C PRO A 95 -4.66 12.64 -15.51
N GLN A 96 -5.88 12.57 -14.95
CA GLN A 96 -6.64 13.76 -14.54
C GLN A 96 -6.36 14.14 -13.08
N GLY A 97 -5.45 13.44 -12.40
CA GLY A 97 -5.07 13.71 -11.01
C GLY A 97 -6.09 13.29 -9.96
N ARG A 98 -7.08 12.45 -10.32
CA ARG A 98 -8.16 12.02 -9.41
C ARG A 98 -7.68 11.07 -8.32
N TYR A 99 -6.67 10.25 -8.61
CA TYR A 99 -6.08 9.32 -7.64
C TYR A 99 -4.65 8.89 -8.00
N ALA A 100 -3.95 8.33 -7.01
CA ALA A 100 -2.67 7.66 -7.17
C ALA A 100 -2.65 6.35 -6.36
N ILE A 101 -2.02 5.33 -6.92
CA ILE A 101 -1.96 3.96 -6.38
C ILE A 101 -0.50 3.64 -6.01
N ALA A 102 -0.26 3.14 -4.80
CA ALA A 102 1.05 2.70 -4.38
C ALA A 102 1.03 1.38 -3.60
N ALA A 103 2.06 0.56 -3.77
CA ALA A 103 2.39 -0.51 -2.84
C ALA A 103 3.28 0.07 -1.73
N LEU A 104 2.94 -0.21 -0.48
CA LEU A 104 3.73 0.11 0.70
C LEU A 104 4.34 -1.18 1.24
N VAL A 105 5.67 -1.19 1.39
CA VAL A 105 6.43 -2.33 1.93
C VAL A 105 6.94 -1.96 3.31
N TRP A 106 6.58 -2.78 4.29
CA TRP A 106 6.83 -2.56 5.71
C TRP A 106 7.75 -3.66 6.23
N MET A 107 8.99 -3.30 6.55
CA MET A 107 9.89 -4.22 7.26
C MET A 107 9.45 -4.38 8.73
N PRO A 108 9.85 -5.47 9.42
CA PRO A 108 9.54 -5.68 10.82
C PRO A 108 9.81 -4.45 11.70
N GLY A 109 8.85 -4.08 12.53
CA GLY A 109 8.92 -2.94 13.45
C GLY A 109 8.64 -1.56 12.82
N GLN A 110 8.53 -1.46 11.49
CA GLN A 110 8.22 -0.19 10.84
C GLN A 110 6.75 0.20 11.01
N ALA A 111 6.49 1.50 11.06
CA ALA A 111 5.15 2.04 11.16
C ALA A 111 5.08 3.47 10.64
N SER A 112 3.86 3.91 10.34
CA SER A 112 3.56 5.30 10.05
C SER A 112 3.60 6.16 11.33
N PRO A 113 3.67 7.49 11.21
CA PRO A 113 3.17 8.40 12.24
C PRO A 113 1.67 8.18 12.49
N VAL A 114 1.15 8.72 13.59
CA VAL A 114 -0.30 8.88 13.77
C VAL A 114 -0.76 10.00 12.85
N HIS A 115 -1.71 9.71 11.97
CA HIS A 115 -2.15 10.66 10.96
C HIS A 115 -3.63 10.51 10.62
N ALA A 116 -4.23 11.64 10.27
CA ALA A 116 -5.43 11.71 9.47
C ALA A 116 -5.05 11.88 7.99
N HIS A 117 -6.01 12.23 7.14
CA HIS A 117 -5.78 12.36 5.71
C HIS A 117 -6.28 13.71 5.17
N HIS A 118 -5.51 14.39 4.33
CA HIS A 118 -5.97 15.57 3.59
C HIS A 118 -6.87 15.20 2.40
N THR A 119 -6.88 13.93 2.01
CA THR A 119 -7.69 13.36 0.93
C THR A 119 -8.40 12.09 1.41
N TRP A 120 -9.24 11.47 0.58
CA TRP A 120 -9.72 10.12 0.86
C TRP A 120 -8.60 9.09 0.66
N CYS A 121 -8.69 7.97 1.38
CA CYS A 121 -7.70 6.90 1.38
C CYS A 121 -8.41 5.55 1.43
N GLY A 122 -8.06 4.66 0.52
CA GLY A 122 -8.39 3.24 0.59
C GLY A 122 -7.11 2.42 0.70
N TYR A 123 -7.14 1.33 1.47
CA TYR A 123 -6.02 0.39 1.45
C TYR A 123 -6.47 -1.07 1.63
N ALA A 124 -5.65 -1.99 1.15
CA ALA A 124 -5.77 -3.42 1.35
C ALA A 124 -4.42 -4.03 1.76
N VAL A 125 -4.43 -5.01 2.65
CA VAL A 125 -3.24 -5.80 2.95
C VAL A 125 -3.07 -6.88 1.88
N ILE A 126 -1.89 -6.96 1.27
CA ILE A 126 -1.54 -7.95 0.24
C ILE A 126 -0.83 -9.14 0.88
N ASP A 127 0.25 -8.87 1.64
CA ASP A 127 1.05 -9.91 2.29
C ASP A 127 1.38 -9.54 3.74
N GLY A 128 1.59 -10.57 4.55
CA GLY A 128 1.88 -10.41 5.97
C GLY A 128 0.71 -9.79 6.73
N VAL A 129 0.99 -9.32 7.94
CA VAL A 129 -0.03 -8.75 8.82
C VAL A 129 0.39 -7.35 9.25
N LEU A 130 -0.53 -6.40 9.15
CA LEU A 130 -0.38 -5.06 9.72
C LEU A 130 -1.21 -4.93 11.00
N THR A 131 -0.73 -4.13 11.92
CA THR A 131 -1.52 -3.62 13.05
C THR A 131 -1.96 -2.21 12.71
N GLU A 132 -3.26 -1.95 12.81
CA GLU A 132 -3.83 -0.61 12.69
C GLU A 132 -4.33 -0.17 14.07
N THR A 133 -3.74 0.89 14.61
CA THR A 133 -4.27 1.59 15.79
C THR A 133 -5.17 2.71 15.31
N VAL A 134 -6.43 2.71 15.76
CA VAL A 134 -7.41 3.76 15.46
C VAL A 134 -7.50 4.73 16.63
N TYR A 135 -7.60 6.02 16.33
CA TYR A 135 -7.61 7.09 17.33
C TYR A 135 -8.88 7.95 17.23
N ASP A 136 -9.35 8.42 18.39
CA ASP A 136 -10.37 9.45 18.49
C ASP A 136 -9.74 10.84 18.53
N TRP A 137 -10.35 11.79 17.83
CA TRP A 137 -9.91 13.19 17.80
C TRP A 137 -10.60 14.02 18.88
N ASN A 138 -9.81 14.68 19.73
CA ASN A 138 -10.31 15.70 20.64
C ASN A 138 -10.03 17.09 20.07
N ALA A 139 -11.09 17.81 19.70
CA ALA A 139 -10.99 19.15 19.11
C ALA A 139 -10.55 20.23 20.11
N ASP A 140 -10.88 20.07 21.39
CA ASP A 140 -10.56 21.05 22.44
C ASP A 140 -9.07 21.05 22.78
N THR A 141 -8.46 19.86 22.82
CA THR A 141 -7.01 19.71 23.08
C THR A 141 -6.17 19.71 21.81
N GLY A 142 -6.80 19.46 20.66
CA GLY A 142 -6.12 19.29 19.38
C GLY A 142 -5.19 18.08 19.38
N CYS A 143 -5.59 17.00 20.07
CA CYS A 143 -4.84 15.76 20.21
C CYS A 143 -5.69 14.53 19.88
N ALA A 144 -5.04 13.48 19.39
CA ALA A 144 -5.62 12.17 19.16
C ALA A 144 -5.35 11.23 20.36
N THR A 145 -6.30 10.36 20.70
CA THR A 145 -6.16 9.36 21.76
C THR A 145 -6.41 7.95 21.19
N PRO A 146 -5.58 6.93 21.48
CA PRO A 146 -5.82 5.58 21.00
C PRO A 146 -7.18 5.07 21.46
N ALA A 147 -7.98 4.57 20.52
CA ALA A 147 -9.31 4.03 20.78
C ALA A 147 -9.29 2.49 20.74
N ARG A 148 -8.60 1.91 19.75
CA ARG A 148 -8.43 0.45 19.62
C ARG A 148 -7.27 0.08 18.71
N ASP A 149 -6.75 -1.12 18.91
CA ASP A 149 -5.88 -1.81 17.94
C ASP A 149 -6.68 -2.87 17.19
N GLN A 150 -6.35 -3.06 15.91
CA GLN A 150 -6.90 -4.12 15.09
C GLN A 150 -5.82 -4.75 14.19
N MET A 151 -5.74 -6.08 14.19
CA MET A 151 -4.91 -6.83 13.24
C MET A 151 -5.58 -6.80 11.86
N ARG A 152 -4.75 -6.65 10.82
CA ARG A 152 -5.13 -6.53 9.42
C ARG A 152 -4.40 -7.65 8.66
N GLU A 153 -5.08 -8.78 8.55
CA GLU A 153 -4.63 -9.96 7.80
C GLU A 153 -4.64 -9.69 6.28
N PRO A 154 -3.96 -10.51 5.46
CA PRO A 154 -4.07 -10.45 4.00
C PRO A 154 -5.53 -10.43 3.54
N GLY A 155 -5.84 -9.54 2.59
CA GLY A 155 -7.20 -9.27 2.11
C GLY A 155 -8.02 -8.30 2.98
N ALA A 156 -7.52 -7.85 4.14
CA ALA A 156 -8.22 -6.86 4.95
C ALA A 156 -8.27 -5.49 4.26
N VAL A 157 -9.47 -4.98 3.97
CA VAL A 157 -9.71 -3.71 3.26
C VAL A 157 -10.21 -2.62 4.19
N SER A 158 -9.71 -1.39 4.01
CA SER A 158 -10.21 -0.17 4.67
C SER A 158 -10.42 0.96 3.67
N PHE A 159 -11.26 1.92 4.07
CA PHE A 159 -11.51 3.17 3.35
C PHE A 159 -11.92 4.24 4.34
N THR A 160 -11.32 5.42 4.20
CA THR A 160 -11.65 6.63 4.96
C THR A 160 -11.76 7.83 4.03
N ARG A 161 -12.54 8.81 4.47
CA ARG A 161 -12.64 10.13 3.84
C ARG A 161 -11.50 11.02 4.30
N SER A 162 -11.36 12.18 3.64
CA SER A 162 -10.51 13.25 4.13
C SER A 162 -10.99 13.77 5.49
N GLY A 163 -10.06 14.32 6.26
CA GLY A 163 -10.30 14.86 7.59
C GLY A 163 -10.00 13.86 8.70
N ARG A 164 -10.50 14.18 9.89
CA ARG A 164 -10.07 13.58 11.17
C ARG A 164 -11.00 12.49 11.72
N THR A 165 -11.86 11.93 10.88
CA THR A 165 -12.78 10.84 11.27
C THR A 165 -12.15 9.45 11.16
N GLY A 166 -10.96 9.33 10.57
CA GLY A 166 -10.23 8.06 10.39
C GLY A 166 -8.75 8.22 10.71
N ILE A 167 -8.46 8.79 11.89
CA ILE A 167 -7.08 8.92 12.38
C ILE A 167 -6.56 7.52 12.71
N HIS A 168 -5.41 7.18 12.16
CA HIS A 168 -4.81 5.88 12.43
C HIS A 168 -3.28 5.89 12.42
N ARG A 169 -2.73 4.76 12.87
CA ARG A 169 -1.34 4.38 12.70
C ARG A 169 -1.30 2.95 12.18
N LEU A 170 -0.66 2.75 11.03
CA LEU A 170 -0.37 1.43 10.50
C LEU A 170 1.06 1.04 10.86
N GLY A 171 1.26 -0.19 11.30
CA GLY A 171 2.59 -0.71 11.59
C GLY A 171 2.70 -2.21 11.38
N ASN A 172 3.91 -2.67 11.09
CA ASN A 172 4.24 -4.08 11.02
C ASN A 172 4.83 -4.53 12.36
N CYS A 173 3.98 -5.06 13.24
CA CYS A 173 4.39 -5.63 14.52
C CYS A 173 4.84 -7.10 14.42
N SER A 174 4.87 -7.67 13.21
CA SER A 174 5.28 -9.05 12.96
C SER A 174 6.79 -9.16 12.71
N SER A 175 7.28 -10.40 12.61
CA SER A 175 8.68 -10.71 12.28
C SER A 175 8.96 -10.80 10.78
N GLY A 176 7.93 -10.81 9.93
CA GLY A 176 8.03 -10.89 8.47
C GLY A 176 7.80 -9.54 7.80
N THR A 177 8.11 -9.45 6.50
CA THR A 177 7.72 -8.29 5.69
C THR A 177 6.20 -8.29 5.48
N ALA A 178 5.59 -7.11 5.55
CA ALA A 178 4.19 -6.90 5.16
C ALA A 178 4.12 -5.97 3.95
N VAL A 179 3.11 -6.17 3.11
CA VAL A 179 2.86 -5.35 1.92
C VAL A 179 1.40 -4.93 1.91
N SER A 180 1.13 -3.65 1.68
CA SER A 180 -0.23 -3.12 1.51
C SER A 180 -0.36 -2.29 0.24
N LEU A 181 -1.50 -2.40 -0.42
CA LEU A 181 -1.88 -1.56 -1.55
C LEU A 181 -2.65 -0.35 -1.01
N HIS A 182 -2.29 0.86 -1.43
CA HIS A 182 -2.93 2.10 -1.03
C HIS A 182 -3.37 2.89 -2.25
N ILE A 183 -4.53 3.53 -2.13
CA ILE A 183 -5.11 4.42 -3.13
C ILE A 183 -5.48 5.72 -2.44
N TYR A 184 -4.99 6.83 -2.97
CA TYR A 184 -5.20 8.16 -2.41
C TYR A 184 -5.79 9.09 -3.46
N GLY A 185 -6.70 9.98 -3.06
CA GLY A 185 -7.28 10.99 -3.95
C GLY A 185 -6.37 12.19 -4.19
N VAL A 186 -5.15 11.95 -4.67
CA VAL A 186 -4.15 12.96 -5.04
C VAL A 186 -3.50 12.58 -6.37
N PRO A 187 -2.91 13.54 -7.12
CA PRO A 187 -2.06 13.20 -8.25
C PRO A 187 -0.80 12.46 -7.80
N GLY A 188 -0.18 11.72 -8.72
CA GLY A 188 0.96 10.85 -8.42
C GLY A 188 2.15 11.57 -7.77
N GLU A 189 2.42 12.80 -8.20
CA GLU A 189 3.52 13.64 -7.71
C GLU A 189 3.36 14.04 -6.25
N GLN A 190 2.14 13.96 -5.72
CA GLN A 190 1.78 14.42 -4.37
C GLN A 190 1.57 13.27 -3.37
N ILE A 191 1.70 12.01 -3.81
CA ILE A 191 1.41 10.82 -3.00
C ILE A 191 2.26 10.72 -1.71
N THR A 192 3.42 11.39 -1.66
CA THR A 192 4.32 11.38 -0.50
C THR A 192 4.23 12.64 0.36
N THR A 193 3.57 13.70 -0.11
CA THR A 193 3.65 15.04 0.49
C THR A 193 2.29 15.60 0.91
N HIS A 194 1.20 15.20 0.26
CA HIS A 194 -0.14 15.80 0.48
C HIS A 194 -1.18 14.81 1.00
N VAL A 195 -0.76 13.60 1.39
CA VAL A 195 -1.69 12.58 1.87
C VAL A 195 -1.96 12.72 3.37
N ASN A 196 -0.90 12.72 4.19
CA ASN A 196 -1.01 12.58 5.63
C ASN A 196 -1.17 13.94 6.34
N ASP A 197 -2.24 14.08 7.14
CA ASP A 197 -2.38 15.13 8.16
C ASP A 197 -1.82 14.58 9.48
N ILE A 198 -0.54 14.83 9.77
CA ILE A 198 0.11 14.29 10.99
C ILE A 198 -0.47 15.00 12.21
N VAL A 199 -0.97 14.22 13.17
CA VAL A 199 -1.62 14.73 14.37
C VAL A 199 -0.78 14.48 15.63
N ARG A 200 -0.94 15.35 16.63
CA ARG A 200 -0.39 15.14 17.97
C ARG A 200 -1.20 14.07 18.69
N VAL A 201 -0.52 13.21 19.44
CA VAL A 201 -1.15 12.24 20.34
C VAL A 201 -1.13 12.83 21.75
N ALA A 202 -2.22 12.66 22.50
CA ALA A 202 -2.26 13.09 23.89
C ALA A 202 -1.16 12.35 24.67
N ASP A 203 -0.41 13.09 25.50
CA ASP A 203 0.55 12.46 26.41
C ASP A 203 -0.20 11.49 27.31
N SER A 204 0.28 10.25 27.38
CA SER A 204 -0.23 9.27 28.32
C SER A 204 0.00 9.80 29.72
N VAL A 205 -0.98 10.46 30.34
CA VAL A 205 -0.99 10.62 31.79
C VAL A 205 -1.12 9.20 32.33
N GLN A 206 0.01 8.59 32.70
CA GLN A 206 -0.01 7.42 33.55
C GLN A 206 -0.84 7.80 34.76
N ALA A 207 -2.04 7.23 34.87
CA ALA A 207 -2.77 7.22 36.11
C ALA A 207 -1.85 6.53 37.12
N VAL A 208 -1.20 7.32 37.97
CA VAL A 208 -0.52 6.80 39.16
C VAL A 208 -1.64 6.20 40.01
N PRO A 209 -1.66 4.87 40.25
CA PRO A 209 -2.65 4.31 41.16
C PRO A 209 -2.39 4.87 42.56
N ALA A 210 -3.46 5.37 43.18
CA ALA A 210 -3.47 5.83 44.56
C ALA A 210 -3.27 4.66 45.55
#